data_AF-A0A9W8BI85-F1
#
_entry.id   AF-A0A9W8BI85-F1
#
_cell.length_a   1.000
_cell.length_b   1.000
_cell.length_c   1.000
_cell.angle_alpha   90.00
_cell.angle_beta   90.00
_cell.angle_gamma   90.00
#
_symmetry.space_group_name_H-M   'P 1'
#
loop_
_entity.id
_entity.type
_entity.pdbx_description
1 polymer ?
#
loop_
_entity_poly.entity_id
_entity_poly.type
_entity_poly.pdbx_seq_one_letter_code
_entity_poly.pdbx_strand_id
1 'polypeptide(L)'
;MSTASPNVNRDSLQEGCLSPGALSPRTVRSLNRNTQRHLADEQRLAMIENFDMEVEDKIRSMRAQLEADKMDLVLKADCDIALLPKCVREMPLRTFLRDYGGDVSAAVRGVLKLDDDNLEGIDPLPETPLVIRARRKEAQRT
;
A
#
# COMPACT_ATOMS: atom_id res chain seq x y z
N MET A 1 15.75 -20.82 18.40
CA MET A 1 17.08 -21.45 18.52
C MET A 1 16.93 -22.70 19.37
N SER A 2 16.71 -23.86 18.76
CA SER A 2 16.89 -25.17 19.41
C SER A 2 17.12 -26.22 18.32
N THR A 3 18.36 -26.67 18.27
CA THR A 3 18.91 -27.69 17.39
C THR A 3 18.77 -29.05 18.06
N ALA A 4 18.11 -30.01 17.41
CA ALA A 4 18.13 -31.40 17.86
C ALA A 4 18.14 -32.36 16.67
N SER A 5 19.31 -32.93 16.44
CA SER A 5 19.60 -34.22 15.79
C SER A 5 20.98 -34.64 16.35
N PRO A 6 21.37 -35.93 16.38
CA PRO A 6 20.80 -37.08 15.67
C PRO A 6 20.62 -38.33 16.58
N ASN A 7 20.00 -39.39 16.06
CA ASN A 7 20.31 -40.73 16.54
C ASN A 7 20.52 -41.69 15.36
N VAL A 8 21.71 -42.28 15.36
CA VAL A 8 22.25 -43.20 14.36
C VAL A 8 21.98 -44.60 14.89
N ASN A 9 21.08 -45.35 14.25
CA ASN A 9 21.01 -46.80 14.44
C ASN A 9 21.52 -47.47 13.16
N ARG A 10 22.74 -47.96 13.30
CA ARG A 10 23.44 -48.89 12.44
C ARG A 10 23.16 -50.27 13.02
N ASP A 11 22.47 -51.13 12.29
CA ASP A 11 22.76 -52.57 12.30
C ASP A 11 21.94 -53.36 11.28
N SER A 12 22.61 -54.40 10.77
CA SER A 12 22.08 -55.61 10.11
C SER A 12 22.14 -55.63 8.59
N LEU A 13 23.33 -55.98 8.11
CA LEU A 13 23.55 -56.70 6.86
C LEU A 13 22.77 -58.02 6.90
N GLN A 14 21.84 -58.21 5.96
CA GLN A 14 21.40 -59.54 5.55
C GLN A 14 21.48 -59.61 4.03
N GLU A 15 22.57 -60.22 3.56
CA GLU A 15 22.80 -60.56 2.16
C GLU A 15 21.79 -61.63 1.74
N GLY A 16 20.67 -61.18 1.16
CA GLY A 16 19.78 -62.02 0.37
C GLY A 16 20.18 -61.93 -1.10
N CYS A 17 20.89 -62.94 -1.59
CA CYS A 17 21.19 -63.13 -3.01
C CYS A 17 19.89 -63.28 -3.81
N LEU A 18 19.35 -62.17 -4.31
CA LEU A 18 18.30 -62.16 -5.33
C LEU A 18 18.96 -62.03 -6.69
N SER A 19 18.75 -63.06 -7.51
CA SER A 19 19.20 -63.19 -8.90
C SER A 19 19.11 -61.88 -9.69
N PRO A 20 20.09 -61.56 -10.56
CA PRO A 20 19.96 -60.49 -11.53
C PRO A 20 19.01 -60.94 -12.65
N GLY A 21 17.71 -60.93 -12.35
CA GLY A 21 16.68 -60.96 -13.37
C GLY A 21 16.77 -59.66 -14.15
N ALA A 22 17.42 -59.70 -15.32
CA ALA A 22 17.57 -58.57 -16.21
C ALA A 22 16.18 -57.96 -16.52
N LEU A 23 15.85 -56.87 -15.82
CA LEU A 23 14.66 -56.08 -16.13
C LEU A 23 14.79 -55.60 -17.56
N SER A 24 13.80 -55.96 -18.39
CA SER A 24 13.74 -55.56 -19.79
C SER A 24 13.93 -54.04 -19.92
N PRO A 25 14.80 -53.55 -20.82
CA PRO A 25 15.09 -52.12 -20.97
C PRO A 25 13.85 -51.27 -21.32
N ARG A 26 12.74 -51.91 -21.74
CA ARG A 26 11.43 -51.25 -21.92
C ARG A 26 10.78 -50.81 -20.61
N THR A 27 10.89 -51.59 -19.54
CA THR A 27 10.22 -51.30 -18.26
C THR A 27 10.91 -50.16 -17.51
N VAL A 28 12.24 -50.12 -17.56
CA VAL A 28 13.06 -49.07 -16.92
C VAL A 28 12.84 -47.69 -17.56
N ARG A 29 12.66 -47.63 -18.89
CA ARG A 29 12.36 -46.37 -19.60
C ARG A 29 10.97 -45.81 -19.27
N SER A 30 9.98 -46.67 -19.03
CA SER A 30 8.61 -46.27 -18.69
C SER A 30 8.53 -45.67 -17.28
N LEU A 31 9.17 -46.32 -16.30
CA LEU A 31 9.26 -45.84 -14.92
C LEU A 31 9.92 -44.45 -14.86
N ASN A 32 11.01 -44.24 -15.60
CA ASN A 32 11.73 -42.96 -15.63
C ASN A 32 10.86 -41.82 -16.21
N ARG A 33 10.00 -42.10 -17.19
CA ARG A 33 9.04 -41.11 -17.72
C ARG A 33 7.95 -40.74 -16.72
N ASN A 34 7.49 -41.70 -15.92
CA ASN A 34 6.47 -41.45 -14.89
C ASN A 34 7.05 -40.63 -13.73
N THR A 35 8.28 -40.92 -13.31
CA THR A 35 8.99 -40.12 -12.29
C THR A 35 9.25 -38.69 -12.76
N GLN A 36 9.66 -38.50 -14.01
CA GLN A 36 9.84 -37.15 -14.58
C GLN A 36 8.54 -36.34 -14.64
N ARG A 37 7.41 -36.99 -14.98
CA ARG A 37 6.10 -36.34 -14.96
C ARG A 37 5.69 -35.94 -13.55
N HIS A 38 5.88 -36.82 -12.57
CA HIS A 38 5.57 -36.53 -11.17
C HIS A 38 6.36 -35.32 -10.65
N LEU A 39 7.67 -35.29 -10.92
CA LEU A 39 8.52 -34.14 -10.55
C LEU A 39 8.08 -32.84 -11.24
N ALA A 40 7.67 -32.91 -12.51
CA ALA A 40 7.16 -31.74 -13.22
C ALA A 40 5.82 -31.24 -12.65
N ASP A 41 4.94 -32.16 -12.23
CA ASP A 41 3.68 -31.81 -11.58
C ASP A 41 3.91 -31.21 -10.19
N GLU A 42 4.84 -31.75 -9.40
CA GLU A 42 5.25 -31.17 -8.11
C GLU A 42 5.83 -29.76 -8.27
N GLN A 43 6.70 -29.56 -9.27
CA GLN A 43 7.25 -28.23 -9.58
C GLN A 43 6.15 -27.25 -10.00
N ARG A 44 5.17 -27.71 -10.78
CA ARG A 44 4.03 -26.88 -11.17
C ARG A 44 3.19 -26.47 -9.96
N LEU A 45 2.91 -27.41 -9.06
CA LEU A 45 2.13 -27.14 -7.85
C LEU A 45 2.84 -26.15 -6.93
N ALA A 46 4.14 -26.36 -6.68
CA ALA A 46 4.95 -25.43 -5.89
C ALA A 46 5.01 -24.02 -6.52
N MET A 47 5.05 -23.95 -7.86
CA MET A 47 5.02 -22.67 -8.56
C MET A 47 3.68 -21.95 -8.37
N ILE A 48 2.55 -22.66 -8.44
CA ILE A 48 1.22 -22.09 -8.21
C ILE A 48 1.09 -21.58 -6.78
N GLU A 49 1.51 -22.38 -5.79
CA GLU A 49 1.48 -21.99 -4.38
C GLU A 49 2.31 -20.72 -4.13
N ASN A 50 3.48 -20.62 -4.76
CA ASN A 50 4.30 -19.40 -4.68
C ASN A 50 3.60 -18.18 -5.29
N PHE A 51 2.91 -18.35 -6.43
CA PHE A 51 2.13 -17.27 -7.02
C PHE A 51 0.96 -16.84 -6.14
N ASP A 52 0.25 -17.79 -5.54
CA ASP A 52 -0.85 -17.49 -4.62
C ASP A 52 -0.34 -16.68 -3.42
N MET A 53 0.79 -17.08 -2.83
CA MET A 53 1.44 -16.32 -1.76
C MET A 53 1.83 -14.89 -2.18
N GLU A 54 2.42 -14.73 -3.36
CA GLU A 54 2.82 -13.40 -3.88
C GLU A 54 1.60 -12.50 -4.11
N VAL A 55 0.53 -13.05 -4.69
CA VAL A 55 -0.72 -12.33 -4.92
C VAL A 55 -1.34 -11.90 -3.59
N GLU A 56 -1.38 -12.79 -2.60
CA GLU A 56 -1.86 -12.45 -1.27
C GLU A 56 -1.04 -11.35 -0.60
N ASP A 57 0.30 -11.44 -0.66
CA ASP A 57 1.20 -10.40 -0.15
C ASP A 57 0.97 -9.07 -0.85
N LYS A 58 0.77 -9.10 -2.17
CA LYS A 58 0.45 -7.89 -2.93
C LYS A 58 -0.87 -7.28 -2.48
N ILE A 59 -1.91 -8.09 -2.27
CA ILE A 59 -3.20 -7.64 -1.75
C ILE A 59 -3.05 -7.03 -0.35
N ARG A 60 -2.29 -7.68 0.54
CA ARG A 60 -2.00 -7.16 1.89
C ARG A 60 -1.30 -5.80 1.80
N SER A 61 -0.28 -5.68 0.97
CA SER A 61 0.46 -4.43 0.74
C SER A 61 -0.44 -3.32 0.20
N MET A 62 -1.29 -3.60 -0.80
CA MET A 62 -2.22 -2.61 -1.35
C MET A 62 -3.24 -2.13 -0.30
N ARG A 63 -3.76 -3.03 0.54
CA ARG A 63 -4.67 -2.67 1.63
C ARG A 63 -4.00 -1.80 2.67
N ALA A 64 -2.77 -2.13 3.05
CA ALA A 64 -1.99 -1.34 4.01
C ALA A 64 -1.73 0.08 3.47
N GLN A 65 -1.35 0.20 2.18
CA GLN A 65 -1.15 1.50 1.55
C GLN A 65 -2.44 2.32 1.53
N LEU A 66 -3.57 1.71 1.16
CA LEU A 66 -4.85 2.40 1.12
C LEU A 66 -5.26 2.94 2.49
N GLU A 67 -5.04 2.18 3.57
CA GLU A 67 -5.35 2.64 4.91
C GLU A 67 -4.42 3.78 5.34
N ALA A 68 -3.14 3.72 5.00
CA ALA A 68 -2.20 4.83 5.24
C ALA A 68 -2.64 6.10 4.51
N ASP A 69 -2.95 6.01 3.21
CA ASP A 69 -3.41 7.15 2.40
C ASP A 69 -4.71 7.76 2.97
N LYS A 70 -5.63 6.90 3.43
CA LYS A 70 -6.85 7.34 4.10
C LYS A 70 -6.56 8.08 5.40
N MET A 71 -5.66 7.56 6.24
CA MET A 71 -5.27 8.22 7.49
C MET A 71 -4.63 9.58 7.22
N ASP A 72 -3.76 9.67 6.21
CA ASP A 72 -3.12 10.93 5.81
C ASP A 72 -4.13 11.96 5.33
N LEU A 73 -5.13 11.54 4.54
CA LEU A 73 -6.19 12.44 4.07
C LEU A 73 -7.07 12.93 5.21
N VAL A 74 -7.43 12.06 6.16
CA VAL A 74 -8.19 12.44 7.36
C VAL A 74 -7.40 13.43 8.19
N LEU A 75 -6.13 13.13 8.50
CA LEU A 75 -5.26 14.02 9.26
C LEU A 75 -5.12 15.39 8.59
N LYS A 76 -4.94 15.41 7.27
CA LYS A 76 -4.87 16.66 6.50
C LYS A 76 -6.16 17.46 6.62
N ALA A 77 -7.32 16.82 6.47
CA ALA A 77 -8.61 17.48 6.60
C ALA A 77 -8.80 18.05 8.02
N ASP A 78 -8.41 17.31 9.05
CA ASP A 78 -8.48 17.76 10.45
C ASP A 78 -7.57 18.97 10.69
N CYS A 79 -6.35 18.95 10.14
CA CYS A 79 -5.45 20.11 10.18
C CYS A 79 -6.05 21.32 9.46
N ASP A 80 -6.58 21.14 8.25
CA ASP A 80 -7.19 22.22 7.47
C ASP A 80 -8.39 22.83 8.23
N ILE A 81 -9.25 22.00 8.84
CA ILE A 81 -10.38 22.44 9.67
C ILE A 81 -9.88 23.19 10.92
N ALA A 82 -8.83 22.70 11.58
CA ALA A 82 -8.27 23.31 12.77
C ALA A 82 -7.73 24.73 12.50
N LEU A 83 -7.20 24.96 11.29
CA LEU A 83 -6.70 26.27 10.84
C LEU A 83 -7.82 27.26 10.47
N LEU A 84 -9.04 26.79 10.20
CA LEU A 84 -10.15 27.69 9.85
C LEU A 84 -10.52 28.58 11.05
N PRO A 85 -10.69 29.90 10.86
CA PRO A 85 -11.24 30.78 11.87
C PRO A 85 -12.61 30.30 12.34
N LYS A 86 -12.87 30.40 13.65
CA LYS A 86 -14.10 29.90 14.28
C LYS A 86 -15.37 30.45 13.61
N CYS A 87 -15.36 31.73 13.26
CA CYS A 87 -16.47 32.40 12.58
C CYS A 87 -16.80 31.81 11.20
N VAL A 88 -15.80 31.29 10.48
CA VAL A 88 -16.00 30.61 9.18
C VAL A 88 -16.42 29.16 9.42
N ARG A 89 -15.85 28.49 10.42
CA ARG A 89 -16.15 27.09 10.75
C ARG A 89 -17.60 26.87 11.17
N GLU A 90 -18.18 27.84 11.87
CA GLU A 90 -19.57 27.82 12.32
C GLU A 90 -20.56 28.33 11.25
N MET A 91 -20.05 28.87 10.14
CA MET A 91 -20.88 29.37 9.05
C MET A 91 -21.56 28.22 8.29
N PRO A 92 -22.86 28.31 7.95
CA PRO A 92 -23.50 27.34 7.08
C PRO A 92 -22.76 27.24 5.74
N LEU A 93 -22.41 26.02 5.32
CA LEU A 93 -21.63 25.80 4.09
C LEU A 93 -22.26 26.46 2.86
N ARG A 94 -23.61 26.45 2.77
CA ARG A 94 -24.34 27.10 1.69
C ARG A 94 -24.08 28.61 1.63
N THR A 95 -24.02 29.27 2.78
CA THR A 95 -23.70 30.70 2.90
C THR A 95 -22.25 30.94 2.52
N PHE A 96 -21.33 30.12 3.01
CA PHE A 96 -19.91 30.21 2.68
C PHE A 96 -19.64 30.14 1.17
N LEU A 97 -20.27 29.18 0.48
CA LEU A 97 -20.09 29.00 -0.96
C LEU A 97 -20.83 30.06 -1.79
N ARG A 98 -22.06 30.42 -1.41
CA ARG A 98 -22.88 31.34 -2.21
C ARG A 98 -22.46 32.80 -2.05
N ASP A 99 -22.20 33.22 -0.81
CA ASP A 99 -22.00 34.62 -0.48
C ASP A 99 -20.51 35.00 -0.47
N TYR A 100 -19.61 34.02 -0.26
CA TYR A 100 -18.15 34.23 -0.21
C TYR A 100 -17.35 33.36 -1.20
N GLY A 101 -18.02 32.57 -2.07
CA GLY A 101 -17.36 31.79 -3.11
C GLY A 101 -16.43 30.68 -2.60
N GLY A 102 -16.49 30.34 -1.32
CA GLY A 102 -15.55 29.41 -0.70
C GLY A 102 -14.20 30.02 -0.30
N ASP A 103 -14.05 31.36 -0.31
CA ASP A 103 -12.84 32.04 0.19
C ASP A 103 -12.96 32.36 1.68
N VAL A 104 -12.07 31.74 2.47
CA VAL A 104 -11.96 31.94 3.92
C VAL A 104 -11.66 33.40 4.25
N SER A 105 -10.80 34.07 3.50
CA SER A 105 -10.39 35.46 3.78
C SER A 105 -11.55 36.42 3.56
N ALA A 106 -12.29 36.23 2.47
CA ALA A 106 -13.50 37.01 2.18
C ALA A 106 -14.58 36.79 3.24
N ALA A 107 -14.79 35.55 3.67
CA ALA A 107 -15.74 35.21 4.73
C ALA A 107 -15.36 35.84 6.07
N VAL A 108 -14.08 35.82 6.46
CA VAL A 108 -13.61 36.47 7.68
C VAL A 108 -13.86 37.98 7.65
N ARG A 109 -13.48 38.66 6.55
CA ARG A 109 -13.69 40.11 6.40
C ARG A 109 -15.17 40.47 6.46
N GLY A 110 -16.02 39.71 5.76
CA GLY A 110 -17.46 39.91 5.75
C GLY A 110 -18.12 39.70 7.13
N VAL A 111 -17.66 38.71 7.90
CA VAL A 111 -18.21 38.46 9.25
C VAL A 111 -17.72 39.49 10.27
N LEU A 112 -16.45 39.89 10.20
CA LEU A 112 -15.88 40.87 11.13
C LEU A 112 -16.26 42.31 10.79
N LYS A 113 -16.94 42.56 9.66
CA LYS A 113 -17.22 43.91 9.13
C LYS A 113 -15.96 44.77 9.14
N LEU A 114 -14.84 44.18 8.74
CA LEU A 114 -13.60 44.93 8.57
C LEU A 114 -13.79 45.78 7.33
N ASP A 115 -14.18 47.04 7.53
CA ASP A 115 -14.10 48.07 6.48
C ASP A 115 -12.63 48.20 6.07
N ASP A 116 -12.38 48.43 4.78
CA ASP A 116 -11.04 48.48 4.15
C ASP A 116 -10.08 49.54 4.75
N ASP A 117 -10.52 50.34 5.72
CA ASP A 117 -9.78 51.46 6.32
C ASP A 117 -8.92 51.10 7.55
N ASN A 118 -8.89 49.85 8.02
CA ASN A 118 -8.17 49.48 9.25
C ASN A 118 -7.15 48.35 9.05
N LEU A 119 -6.29 48.51 8.03
CA LEU A 119 -5.30 47.52 7.58
C LEU A 119 -3.87 47.72 8.12
N GLU A 120 -3.70 48.23 9.34
CA GLU A 120 -2.40 48.17 10.04
C GLU A 120 -2.45 47.11 11.14
N GLY A 121 -1.98 45.89 10.87
CA GLY A 121 -1.63 44.94 11.95
C GLY A 121 -2.09 43.49 11.82
N ILE A 122 -2.65 43.06 10.70
CA ILE A 122 -2.88 41.63 10.48
C ILE A 122 -1.65 41.06 9.76
N ASP A 123 -0.81 40.36 10.51
CA ASP A 123 0.33 39.62 9.98
C ASP A 123 -0.16 38.67 8.87
N PRO A 124 0.49 38.65 7.68
CA PRO A 124 0.10 37.79 6.59
C PRO A 124 0.20 36.32 7.03
N LEU A 125 -0.90 35.59 6.88
CA LEU A 125 -0.95 34.15 7.12
C LEU A 125 0.17 33.45 6.32
N PRO A 126 0.83 32.42 6.88
CA PRO A 126 1.86 31.69 6.17
C PRO A 126 1.29 31.08 4.90
N GLU A 127 1.91 31.39 3.76
CA GLU A 127 1.49 30.91 2.44
C GLU A 127 1.41 29.38 2.44
N THR A 128 0.24 28.84 2.11
CA THR A 128 0.07 27.40 1.98
C THR A 128 0.77 26.90 0.71
N PRO A 129 1.34 25.68 0.70
CA PRO A 129 2.09 25.12 -0.45
C PRO A 129 1.31 25.06 -1.78
N LEU A 130 -0.01 25.20 -1.73
CA LEU A 130 -0.88 25.21 -2.91
C LEU A 130 -0.77 26.51 -3.71
N VAL A 131 -0.56 27.66 -3.03
CA VAL A 131 -0.40 28.97 -3.68
C VAL A 131 0.92 29.04 -4.47
N ILE A 132 1.98 28.42 -3.93
CA ILE A 132 3.30 28.35 -4.57
C ILE A 132 3.25 27.54 -5.87
N ARG A 133 2.47 26.45 -5.91
CA ARG A 133 2.30 25.62 -7.12
C ARG A 133 1.46 26.29 -8.20
N ALA A 134 0.49 27.13 -7.82
CA ALA A 134 -0.32 27.89 -8.77
C ALA A 134 0.52 28.94 -9.51
N ARG A 135 1.32 29.74 -8.79
CA ARG A 135 2.19 30.78 -9.39
C ARG A 135 3.26 30.20 -10.33
N ARG A 136 3.78 29.00 -10.04
CA ARG A 136 4.80 28.35 -10.88
C ARG A 136 4.25 27.86 -12.23
N LYS A 137 2.94 27.60 -12.33
CA LYS A 137 2.29 27.23 -13.61
C LYS A 137 1.99 28.44 -14.50
N GLU A 138 1.80 29.62 -13.94
CA GLU A 138 1.58 30.86 -14.71
C GLU A 138 2.89 31.41 -15.30
N ALA A 139 3.99 31.32 -14.56
CA ALA A 139 5.31 31.76 -15.03
C ALA A 139 5.92 30.92 -16.17
N GLN A 140 5.35 29.74 -16.47
CA GLN A 140 5.78 28.88 -17.58
C GLN A 140 4.93 29.07 -18.84
N ARG A 141 3.95 29.99 -18.82
CA ARG A 141 3.08 30.31 -19.95
C ARG A 141 3.44 31.63 -20.65
N THR A 142 4.43 32.35 -20.16
CA THR A 142 5.09 33.50 -20.82
C THR A 142 6.45 33.10 -21.34
#